data_AF-A0AAE0SWB9-F1
#
_entry.id   AF-A0AAE0SWB9-F1
#
_cell.length_a   1.000
_cell.length_b   1.000
_cell.length_c   1.000
_cell.angle_alpha   90.00
_cell.angle_beta   90.00
_cell.angle_gamma   90.00
#
_symmetry.space_group_name_H-M   'P 1'
#
loop_
_entity.id
_entity.type
_entity.pdbx_description
1 polymer ?
#
loop_
_entity_poly.entity_id
_entity_poly.type
_entity_poly.pdbx_seq_one_letter_code
_entity_poly.pdbx_strand_id
1 'polypeptide(L)'
;MATAARVVRTVKPHIPQIKFPTRKADGKATTFAQSAVTPISVSRESTSTNSSQLSTSKPEASAAKGSGIDYAALPARYHRKPISPEEMAYIERGGPE
;
A
#
# COMPACT_ATOMS: atom_id res chain seq x y z
N MET A 1 1.49 -12.43 70.78
CA MET A 1 0.97 -13.16 69.60
C MET A 1 0.55 -12.13 68.57
N ALA A 2 1.33 -11.90 67.51
CA ALA A 2 1.02 -10.90 66.48
C ALA A 2 0.29 -11.57 65.31
N THR A 3 -0.93 -11.12 65.01
CA THR A 3 -1.74 -11.63 63.89
C THR A 3 -1.36 -10.90 62.61
N ALA A 4 -0.71 -11.62 61.69
CA ALA A 4 -0.41 -11.11 60.35
C ALA A 4 -1.71 -11.00 59.53
N ALA A 5 -2.18 -9.78 59.31
CA ALA A 5 -3.32 -9.53 58.42
C ALA A 5 -2.87 -9.70 56.95
N ARG A 6 -3.45 -10.68 56.25
CA ARG A 6 -3.17 -10.95 54.83
C ARG A 6 -3.93 -9.93 53.97
N VAL A 7 -3.20 -9.01 53.36
CA VAL A 7 -3.75 -8.02 52.43
C VAL A 7 -4.13 -8.73 51.13
N VAL A 8 -5.42 -8.99 50.93
CA VAL A 8 -5.94 -9.51 49.65
C VAL A 8 -6.09 -8.32 48.70
N ARG A 9 -5.13 -8.16 47.80
CA ARG A 9 -5.21 -7.17 46.72
C ARG A 9 -6.24 -7.65 45.70
N THR A 10 -7.38 -6.97 45.65
CA THR A 10 -8.43 -7.25 44.67
C THR A 10 -7.97 -6.78 43.29
N VAL A 11 -7.80 -7.71 42.35
CA VAL A 11 -7.48 -7.39 40.95
C VAL A 11 -8.78 -7.06 40.22
N LYS A 12 -8.84 -5.91 39.54
CA LYS A 12 -9.99 -5.54 38.72
C LYS A 12 -10.04 -6.46 37.48
N PRO A 13 -11.18 -7.10 37.17
CA PRO A 13 -11.29 -7.93 35.98
C PRO A 13 -11.14 -7.07 34.71
N HIS A 14 -10.37 -7.58 33.76
CA HIS A 14 -10.12 -6.93 32.48
C HIS A 14 -11.35 -7.04 31.56
N ILE A 15 -11.79 -5.90 31.00
CA ILE A 15 -12.88 -5.84 30.03
C ILE A 15 -12.27 -5.80 28.62
N PRO A 16 -12.42 -6.85 27.79
CA PRO A 16 -11.90 -6.85 26.43
C PRO A 16 -12.66 -5.85 25.55
N GLN A 17 -11.92 -4.94 24.89
CA GLN A 17 -12.50 -3.88 24.07
C GLN A 17 -13.01 -4.35 22.70
N ILE A 18 -12.49 -5.46 22.19
CA ILE A 18 -12.90 -6.04 20.92
C ILE A 18 -13.12 -7.55 21.07
N LYS A 19 -14.13 -8.07 20.37
CA LYS A 19 -14.42 -9.51 20.29
C LYS A 19 -14.12 -9.98 18.88
N PHE A 20 -13.28 -11.00 18.73
CA PHE A 20 -13.06 -11.63 17.45
C PHE A 20 -14.15 -12.68 17.20
N PRO A 21 -14.73 -12.77 15.99
CA PRO A 21 -15.68 -13.81 15.65
C PRO A 21 -15.04 -15.19 15.85
N THR A 22 -15.72 -16.07 16.59
CA THR A 22 -15.29 -17.46 16.66
C THR A 22 -15.51 -18.09 15.29
N ARG A 23 -14.43 -18.51 14.62
CA ARG A 23 -14.51 -19.38 13.44
C ARG A 23 -15.01 -20.75 13.91
N LYS A 24 -16.32 -20.89 14.04
CA LYS A 24 -16.93 -22.23 14.09
C LYS A 24 -16.68 -22.85 12.72
N ALA A 25 -16.18 -24.08 12.72
CA ALA A 25 -15.89 -24.85 11.50
C ALA A 25 -17.16 -25.14 10.68
N ASP A 26 -18.33 -24.74 11.16
CA ASP A 26 -19.62 -24.90 10.49
C ASP A 26 -19.86 -23.74 9.52
N GLY A 27 -19.00 -23.67 8.49
CA GLY A 27 -19.38 -23.40 7.09
C GLY A 27 -20.32 -22.26 6.72
N LYS A 28 -20.53 -21.22 7.54
CA LYS A 28 -21.25 -20.02 7.12
C LYS A 28 -20.32 -18.82 7.16
N ALA A 29 -19.64 -18.61 6.03
CA ALA A 29 -19.03 -17.34 5.71
C ALA A 29 -20.09 -16.24 5.87
N THR A 30 -19.86 -15.33 6.82
CA THR A 30 -20.61 -14.08 6.90
C THR A 30 -20.44 -13.38 5.56
N THR A 31 -21.52 -13.28 4.81
CA THR A 31 -21.59 -12.51 3.57
C THR A 31 -21.18 -11.09 3.88
N PHE A 32 -20.03 -10.68 3.36
CA PHE A 32 -19.66 -9.28 3.30
C PHE A 32 -20.77 -8.56 2.54
N ALA A 33 -21.43 -7.60 3.19
CA ALA A 33 -22.38 -6.72 2.54
C ALA A 33 -21.63 -6.01 1.40
N GLN A 34 -21.85 -6.47 0.17
CA GLN A 34 -21.48 -5.76 -1.04
C GLN A 34 -22.24 -4.44 -1.01
N SER A 35 -21.54 -3.38 -0.62
CA SER A 35 -22.01 -2.01 -0.86
C SER A 35 -22.14 -1.87 -2.38
N ALA A 36 -23.37 -1.61 -2.82
CA ALA A 36 -23.71 -1.38 -4.21
C ALA A 36 -22.90 -0.19 -4.74
N VAL A 37 -21.97 -0.47 -5.67
CA VAL A 37 -21.30 0.57 -6.46
C VAL A 37 -21.86 0.50 -7.86
N THR A 38 -22.62 1.53 -8.22
CA THR A 38 -23.15 1.78 -9.57
C THR A 38 -21.98 1.92 -10.55
N PRO A 39 -21.93 1.19 -11.67
CA PRO A 39 -20.88 1.40 -12.66
C PRO A 39 -21.16 2.69 -13.44
N ILE A 40 -20.35 3.73 -13.22
CA ILE A 40 -20.28 4.89 -14.10
C ILE A 40 -19.52 4.46 -15.37
N SER A 41 -20.23 4.43 -16.50
CA SER A 41 -19.67 4.29 -17.84
C SER A 41 -18.87 5.55 -18.18
N VAL A 42 -17.54 5.49 -18.08
CA VAL A 42 -16.65 6.50 -18.67
C VAL A 42 -16.15 6.01 -20.03
N SER A 43 -16.54 6.71 -21.09
CA SER A 43 -16.03 6.51 -22.44
C SER A 43 -14.52 6.71 -22.44
N ARG A 44 -13.76 5.69 -22.86
CA ARG A 44 -12.32 5.76 -23.04
C ARG A 44 -12.03 6.38 -24.41
N GLU A 45 -11.78 7.69 -24.44
CA GLU A 45 -11.00 8.30 -25.51
C GLU A 45 -9.59 8.48 -24.98
N SER A 46 -8.67 7.63 -25.42
CA SER A 46 -7.24 7.78 -25.13
C SER A 46 -6.50 7.81 -26.45
N THR A 47 -6.44 9.01 -27.03
CA THR A 47 -5.48 9.40 -28.05
C THR A 47 -4.09 9.52 -27.40
N SER A 48 -3.32 8.44 -27.41
CA SER A 48 -1.88 8.50 -27.13
C SER A 48 -1.11 8.52 -28.45
N THR A 49 -0.82 9.71 -28.94
CA THR A 49 0.22 9.95 -29.95
C THR A 49 1.55 10.18 -29.25
N ASN A 50 2.60 9.59 -29.85
CA ASN A 50 4.04 9.75 -29.59
C ASN A 50 4.61 8.93 -28.42
N SER A 51 5.72 8.19 -28.52
CA SER A 51 6.62 7.76 -29.60
C SER A 51 7.71 6.91 -28.94
N SER A 52 8.39 6.09 -29.74
CA SER A 52 9.61 5.29 -29.47
C SER A 52 9.49 4.10 -28.50
N GLN A 53 9.24 2.94 -29.11
CA GLN A 53 9.59 1.63 -28.60
C GLN A 53 11.12 1.50 -28.50
N LEU A 54 11.67 1.39 -27.28
CA LEU A 54 12.92 0.68 -27.04
C LEU A 54 12.61 -0.48 -26.10
N SER A 55 12.50 -1.67 -26.68
CA SER A 55 12.26 -2.94 -26.00
C SER A 55 13.54 -3.40 -25.29
N THR A 56 13.82 -2.84 -24.12
CA THR A 56 14.69 -3.49 -23.14
C THR A 56 13.81 -4.40 -22.28
N SER A 57 14.04 -5.71 -22.34
CA SER A 57 13.32 -6.73 -21.57
C SER A 57 13.54 -6.52 -20.07
N LYS A 58 12.71 -5.67 -19.45
CA LYS A 58 12.65 -5.51 -18.00
C LYS A 58 11.71 -6.60 -17.46
N PRO A 59 12.02 -7.26 -16.32
CA PRO A 59 11.11 -8.23 -15.75
C PRO A 59 9.78 -7.52 -15.47
N GLU A 60 8.74 -8.02 -16.14
CA GLU A 60 7.38 -7.52 -16.05
C GLU A 60 6.86 -7.91 -14.66
N ALA A 61 7.19 -7.11 -13.66
CA ALA A 61 6.62 -7.22 -12.34
C ALA A 61 5.12 -6.94 -12.50
N SER A 62 4.35 -8.01 -12.64
CA SER A 62 2.89 -8.07 -12.75
C SER A 62 2.18 -7.68 -11.45
N ALA A 63 2.80 -6.83 -10.64
CA ALA A 63 2.08 -6.12 -9.61
C ALA A 63 1.14 -5.16 -10.32
N ALA A 64 -0.17 -5.31 -10.08
CA ALA A 64 -1.14 -4.30 -10.42
C ALA A 64 -0.65 -2.99 -9.78
N LYS A 65 -0.02 -2.14 -10.58
CA LYS A 65 0.31 -0.77 -10.19
C LYS A 65 -1.05 -0.21 -9.78
N GLY A 66 -1.21 0.05 -8.49
CA GLY A 66 -2.43 0.69 -7.99
C GLY A 66 -2.67 1.98 -8.76
N SER A 67 -3.84 2.60 -8.58
CA SER A 67 -4.05 3.98 -9.03
C SER A 67 -2.98 4.85 -8.37
N GLY A 68 -1.86 5.02 -9.05
CA GLY A 68 -0.74 5.81 -8.59
C GLY A 68 -1.15 7.27 -8.62
N ILE A 69 -0.59 8.06 -7.70
CA ILE A 69 -0.69 9.51 -7.79
C ILE A 69 0.13 9.99 -8.99
N ASP A 70 -0.43 10.93 -9.75
CA ASP A 70 0.29 11.56 -10.85
C ASP A 70 1.48 12.37 -10.32
N TYR A 71 2.56 12.43 -11.09
CA TYR A 71 3.78 13.13 -10.73
C TYR A 71 3.53 14.60 -10.39
N ALA A 72 2.64 15.25 -11.15
CA ALA A 72 2.24 16.64 -10.93
C ALA A 72 1.54 16.86 -9.58
N ALA A 73 0.93 15.81 -9.02
CA ALA A 73 0.23 15.85 -7.73
C ALA A 73 1.15 15.56 -6.53
N LEU A 74 2.42 15.18 -6.75
CA LEU A 74 3.35 14.98 -5.65
C LEU A 74 3.77 16.32 -5.02
N PRO A 75 3.87 16.40 -3.68
CA PRO A 75 4.55 17.50 -3.00
C PRO A 75 5.99 17.66 -3.48
N ALA A 76 6.48 18.89 -3.58
CA ALA A 76 7.82 19.23 -4.11
C ALA A 76 8.97 18.44 -3.46
N ARG A 77 8.88 18.12 -2.17
CA ARG A 77 9.85 17.29 -1.43
C ARG A 77 10.02 15.86 -1.98
N TYR A 78 9.09 15.38 -2.79
CA TYR A 78 9.11 14.06 -3.41
C TYR A 78 9.36 14.11 -4.93
N HIS A 79 9.58 15.29 -5.49
CA HIS A 79 9.95 15.42 -6.89
C HIS A 79 11.36 14.88 -7.11
N ARG A 80 11.57 14.22 -8.25
CA ARG A 80 12.88 13.71 -8.66
C ARG A 80 13.75 14.90 -9.09
N LYS A 81 15.06 14.80 -8.86
CA LYS A 81 16.02 15.78 -9.38
C LYS A 81 16.20 15.58 -10.89
N PRO A 82 16.27 16.66 -11.68
CA PRO A 82 16.64 16.54 -13.09
C PRO A 82 18.08 16.04 -13.20
N ILE A 83 18.35 15.20 -14.19
CA ILE A 83 19.69 14.69 -14.48
C ILE A 83 20.47 15.70 -15.32
N SER A 84 21.73 15.92 -14.99
CA SER A 84 22.61 16.79 -15.80
C SER A 84 23.17 16.04 -17.03
N PRO A 85 23.53 16.73 -18.13
CA PRO A 85 24.10 16.07 -19.30
C PRO A 85 25.44 15.37 -19.01
N GLU A 86 26.26 15.93 -18.11
CA GLU A 86 27.50 15.28 -17.65
C GLU A 86 27.23 13.97 -16.91
N GLU A 87 26.24 13.97 -16.01
CA GLU A 87 25.82 12.77 -15.27
C GLU A 87 25.23 11.71 -16.20
N MET A 88 24.44 12.14 -17.19
CA MET A 88 23.92 11.24 -18.23
C MET A 88 25.05 10.53 -18.98
N ALA A 89 26.05 11.28 -19.45
CA ALA A 89 27.22 10.71 -20.12
C ALA A 89 28.07 9.81 -19.20
N TYR A 90 28.21 10.18 -17.92
CA TYR A 90 28.93 9.37 -16.94
C TYR A 90 28.24 8.02 -16.69
N ILE A 91 26.91 8.02 -16.57
CA ILE A 91 26.10 6.80 -16.41
C ILE A 91 26.17 5.94 -17.68
N GLU A 92 26.06 6.55 -18.87
CA GLU A 92 26.14 5.85 -20.15
C GLU A 92 27.52 5.22 -20.39
N ARG A 93 28.60 5.91 -19.99
CA ARG A 93 29.98 5.36 -20.06
C ARG A 93 30.22 4.24 -19.05
N GLY A 94 29.46 4.19 -17.96
CA GLY A 94 29.59 3.16 -16.93
C GLY A 94 30.58 3.47 -15.81
N GLY A 95 31.03 4.73 -15.68
CA GLY A 95 31.88 5.16 -14.57
C GLY A 95 33.20 5.84 -14.98
N PRO A 96 34.16 5.92 -14.04
CA PRO A 96 35.53 6.36 -14.29
C PRO A 96 36.35 5.23 -14.92
N GLU A 97 37.36 5.61 -15.71
CA GLU A 97 38.41 4.71 -16.23
C GLU A 97 39.42 4.35 -15.13
#